data_AF-A0A7X7SL39-F1
#
_entry.id   AF-A0A7X7SL39-F1
#
_cell.length_a   1.000
_cell.length_b   1.000
_cell.length_c   1.000
_cell.angle_alpha   90.00
_cell.angle_beta   90.00
_cell.angle_gamma   90.00
#
_symmetry.space_group_name_H-M   'P 1'
#
loop_
_entity.id
_entity.type
_entity.pdbx_description
1 polymer ?
#
loop_
_entity_poly.entity_id
_entity_poly.type
_entity_poly.pdbx_seq_one_letter_code
_entity_poly.pdbx_strand_id
1 'polypeptide(L)'
;YLALSGHSAGIAPSTDAREGTPIIPRLPVEHRASVEALLALPVATATGPQPLGRFVRVEEGVRESSRVRKNLRPAIYVTGDVAGEIESPVYAILDMNRKLDAVRIAGAEIARYNAVQPDRLDELAMKWDGEWQVTIEVFRDLGLAFAGVLLLIYALVVGWFQSFRVPLVIMAPIPLTLIGILPGHAISGAFFTATSMIGMIALAGIIVRNSILLVDFIQLAQARGRPLADAVIEAGTVRFRPIALTAAAVVVGGLVMVLDPIFQGLAVALISGAVVATLLTMVVVPLLYWELARRDTNGNYIGRQKNGVGGSDETAADHLQRIELTTGAATA
;
A
#
# COMPACT_ATOMS: atom_id res chain seq x y z
N TYR A 1 -18.08 53.44 1.83
CA TYR A 1 -18.67 52.46 2.77
C TYR A 1 -20.16 52.72 3.02
N LEU A 2 -20.56 53.85 3.62
CA LEU A 2 -21.97 54.14 3.93
C LEU A 2 -22.89 54.14 2.70
N ALA A 3 -22.39 54.61 1.55
CA ALA A 3 -23.11 54.61 0.27
C ALA A 3 -23.35 53.22 -0.35
N LEU A 4 -22.46 52.24 -0.11
CA LEU A 4 -22.46 50.96 -0.83
C LEU A 4 -22.80 49.78 0.07
N SER A 5 -21.93 49.45 1.01
CA SER A 5 -22.09 48.35 1.97
C SER A 5 -22.90 48.76 3.20
N GLY A 6 -23.19 50.06 3.38
CA GLY A 6 -23.66 50.60 4.65
C GLY A 6 -22.57 50.54 5.73
N HIS A 7 -22.89 51.06 6.91
CA HIS A 7 -22.06 50.96 8.10
C HIS A 7 -22.91 50.49 9.27
N SER A 8 -22.38 49.62 10.13
CA SER A 8 -23.11 49.19 11.33
C SER A 8 -23.15 50.36 12.32
N ALA A 9 -24.32 50.96 12.52
CA ALA A 9 -24.51 52.10 13.41
C ALA A 9 -24.83 51.69 14.86
N GLY A 10 -25.05 50.40 15.09
CA GLY A 10 -25.38 49.85 16.40
C GLY A 10 -26.19 48.58 16.27
N ILE A 11 -26.52 47.98 17.42
CA ILE A 11 -27.35 46.78 17.50
C ILE A 11 -28.65 47.17 18.21
N ALA A 12 -29.78 46.93 17.56
CA ALA A 12 -31.09 47.09 18.15
C ALA A 12 -31.44 45.84 18.96
N PRO A 13 -31.78 45.95 20.25
CA PRO A 13 -32.36 44.84 20.99
C PRO A 13 -33.73 44.50 20.39
N SER A 14 -33.97 43.22 20.12
CA SER A 14 -35.24 42.70 19.62
C SER A 14 -35.83 41.76 20.67
N THR A 15 -37.12 41.87 20.95
CA THR A 15 -37.82 40.98 21.89
C THR A 15 -38.04 39.58 21.31
N ASP A 16 -38.01 39.46 19.97
CA ASP A 16 -38.34 38.24 19.24
C ASP A 16 -37.09 37.48 18.76
N ALA A 17 -35.89 38.03 19.00
CA ALA A 17 -34.62 37.42 18.62
C ALA A 17 -33.68 37.33 19.83
N ARG A 18 -32.98 36.19 19.96
CA ARG A 18 -31.99 35.97 21.04
C ARG A 18 -30.74 36.85 20.90
N GLU A 19 -30.44 37.31 19.69
CA GLU A 19 -29.34 38.21 19.40
C GLU A 19 -29.89 39.52 18.85
N GLY A 20 -29.25 40.63 19.20
CA GLY A 20 -29.66 41.94 18.71
C GLY A 20 -29.42 42.09 17.21
N THR A 21 -30.29 42.82 16.53
CA THR A 21 -30.23 43.01 15.08
C THR A 21 -29.38 44.23 14.73
N PRO A 22 -28.39 44.14 13.81
CA PRO A 22 -27.58 45.29 13.43
C PRO A 22 -28.39 46.32 12.64
N ILE A 23 -28.30 47.60 13.04
CA ILE A 23 -28.83 48.73 12.28
C ILE A 23 -27.77 49.15 11.27
N ILE A 24 -28.07 49.03 9.97
CA ILE A 24 -27.12 49.34 8.89
C ILE A 24 -27.70 50.49 8.04
N PRO A 25 -27.47 51.77 8.39
CA PRO A 25 -27.76 52.88 7.49
C PRO A 25 -26.99 52.73 6.18
N ARG A 26 -27.72 52.94 5.08
CA ARG A 26 -27.21 52.85 3.71
C ARG A 26 -28.00 53.81 2.83
N LEU A 27 -27.36 54.33 1.78
CA LEU A 27 -28.06 55.15 0.79
C LEU A 27 -29.15 54.35 0.04
N PRO A 28 -30.21 55.03 -0.43
CA PRO A 28 -31.20 54.45 -1.34
C PRO A 28 -30.54 53.80 -2.56
N VAL A 29 -31.19 52.76 -3.09
CA VAL A 29 -30.65 51.94 -4.20
C VAL A 29 -30.33 52.79 -5.44
N GLU A 30 -31.18 53.77 -5.75
CA GLU A 30 -31.04 54.68 -6.89
C GLU A 30 -29.69 55.42 -6.93
N HIS A 31 -29.12 55.72 -5.76
CA HIS A 31 -27.86 56.45 -5.62
C HIS A 31 -26.63 55.53 -5.60
N ARG A 32 -26.80 54.21 -5.66
CA ARG A 32 -25.71 53.22 -5.59
C ARG A 32 -25.83 52.08 -6.61
N ALA A 33 -26.74 52.22 -7.57
CA ALA A 33 -27.02 51.19 -8.58
C ALA A 33 -25.99 51.18 -9.71
N SER A 34 -25.38 52.33 -10.02
CA SER A 34 -24.36 52.45 -11.06
C SER A 34 -23.16 53.27 -10.62
N VAL A 35 -22.06 53.16 -11.36
CA VAL A 35 -20.86 53.95 -11.10
C VAL A 35 -21.15 55.44 -11.30
N GLU A 36 -21.94 55.79 -12.31
CA GLU A 36 -22.36 57.17 -12.59
C GLU A 36 -23.17 57.76 -11.43
N ALA A 37 -24.10 56.98 -10.86
CA ALA A 37 -24.89 57.39 -9.70
C ALA A 37 -24.00 57.67 -8.48
N LEU A 38 -22.94 56.87 -8.29
CA LEU A 38 -21.96 57.08 -7.23
C LEU A 38 -21.09 58.33 -7.49
N LEU A 39 -20.70 58.57 -8.74
CA LEU A 39 -19.90 59.74 -9.12
C LEU A 39 -20.69 61.05 -8.98
N ALA A 40 -22.01 60.99 -9.12
CA ALA A 40 -22.91 62.13 -8.92
C ALA A 40 -23.18 62.46 -7.44
N LEU A 41 -22.72 61.62 -6.49
CA LEU A 41 -22.97 61.85 -5.07
C LEU A 41 -22.35 63.17 -4.59
N PRO A 42 -23.11 64.03 -3.89
CA PRO A 42 -22.59 65.27 -3.37
C PRO A 42 -21.66 65.02 -2.18
N VAL A 43 -20.43 65.51 -2.28
CA VAL A 43 -19.44 65.52 -1.21
C VAL A 43 -19.34 66.95 -0.67
N ALA A 44 -19.51 67.10 0.64
CA ALA A 44 -19.39 68.40 1.30
C ALA A 44 -17.96 68.93 1.16
N THR A 45 -17.81 70.12 0.59
CA THR A 45 -16.52 70.84 0.52
C THR A 45 -16.64 72.23 1.13
N ALA A 46 -15.50 72.88 1.40
CA ALA A 46 -15.47 74.24 1.94
C ALA A 46 -16.18 75.29 1.05
N THR A 47 -16.37 74.99 -0.24
CA THR A 47 -17.04 75.86 -1.22
C THR A 47 -18.46 75.39 -1.57
N GLY A 48 -19.00 74.41 -0.85
CA GLY A 48 -20.32 73.82 -1.07
C GLY A 48 -20.27 72.36 -1.55
N PRO A 49 -21.41 71.67 -1.67
CA PRO A 49 -21.45 70.29 -2.13
C PRO A 49 -20.99 70.16 -3.61
N GLN A 50 -20.00 69.31 -3.88
CA GLN A 50 -19.53 69.01 -5.23
C GLN A 50 -19.60 67.51 -5.53
N PRO A 51 -19.81 67.08 -6.80
CA PRO A 51 -19.94 65.67 -7.13
C PRO A 51 -18.63 64.91 -6.88
N LEU A 52 -18.75 63.68 -6.37
CA LEU A 52 -17.63 62.79 -6.05
C LEU A 52 -16.68 62.60 -7.25
N GLY A 53 -17.22 62.56 -8.48
CA GLY A 53 -16.45 62.40 -9.71
C GLY A 53 -15.41 63.50 -9.99
N ARG A 54 -15.46 64.66 -9.33
CA ARG A 54 -14.37 65.66 -9.41
C ARG A 54 -13.12 65.27 -8.63
N PHE A 55 -13.24 64.36 -7.66
CA PHE A 55 -12.17 64.00 -6.73
C PHE A 55 -11.59 62.62 -6.97
N VAL A 56 -12.24 61.79 -7.80
CA VAL A 56 -11.84 60.41 -8.03
C VAL A 56 -11.64 60.15 -9.52
N ARG A 57 -10.69 59.27 -9.84
CA ARG A 57 -10.55 58.66 -11.16
C ARG A 57 -11.04 57.23 -11.07
N VAL A 58 -11.96 56.85 -11.94
CA VAL A 58 -12.42 55.47 -12.03
C VAL A 58 -11.48 54.71 -12.97
N GLU A 59 -10.93 53.61 -12.47
CA GLU A 59 -10.13 52.69 -13.26
C GLU A 59 -10.82 51.32 -13.21
N GLU A 60 -11.12 50.77 -14.38
CA GLU A 60 -11.61 49.40 -14.49
C GLU A 60 -10.43 48.45 -14.41
N GLY A 61 -10.54 47.47 -13.51
CA GLY A 61 -9.50 46.47 -13.30
C GLY A 61 -10.11 45.12 -12.99
N VAL A 62 -9.38 44.05 -13.33
CA VAL A 62 -9.74 42.70 -12.91
C VAL A 62 -9.40 42.57 -11.45
N ARG A 63 -10.42 42.40 -10.60
CA ARG A 63 -10.18 42.03 -9.21
C ARG A 63 -9.67 40.59 -9.20
N GLU A 64 -8.45 40.39 -8.74
CA GLU A 64 -7.91 39.04 -8.52
C GLU A 64 -8.92 38.24 -7.67
N SER A 65 -9.28 37.06 -8.17
CA SER A 65 -10.13 36.12 -7.45
C SER A 65 -9.47 35.71 -6.13
N SER A 66 -10.24 35.08 -5.24
CA SER A 66 -9.75 34.58 -3.96
C SER A 66 -8.38 33.91 -4.10
N ARG A 67 -7.38 34.41 -3.35
CA ARG A 67 -6.04 33.83 -3.34
C ARG A 67 -6.06 32.57 -2.49
N VAL A 68 -6.12 31.42 -3.14
CA VAL A 68 -6.15 30.13 -2.45
C VAL A 68 -4.74 29.74 -2.03
N ARG A 69 -4.62 29.21 -0.81
CA ARG A 69 -3.36 28.73 -0.25
C ARG A 69 -3.55 27.37 0.41
N LYS A 70 -2.55 26.51 0.29
CA LYS A 70 -2.43 25.26 1.07
C LYS A 70 -1.11 25.31 1.83
N ASN A 71 -1.12 25.11 3.14
CA ASN A 71 0.09 25.16 3.98
C ASN A 71 0.91 26.45 3.77
N LEU A 72 0.22 27.60 3.75
CA LEU A 72 0.78 28.95 3.48
C LEU A 72 1.36 29.16 2.07
N ARG A 73 1.38 28.14 1.21
CA ARG A 73 1.86 28.23 -0.17
C ARG A 73 0.71 28.58 -1.12
N PRO A 74 0.91 29.51 -2.09
CA PRO A 74 -0.09 29.77 -3.13
C PRO A 74 -0.39 28.51 -3.93
N ALA A 75 -1.66 28.26 -4.22
CA ALA A 75 -2.09 27.09 -4.98
C ALA A 75 -3.25 27.45 -5.91
N ILE A 76 -3.27 26.81 -7.08
CA ILE A 76 -4.41 26.80 -7.99
C ILE A 76 -4.93 25.37 -8.01
N TYR A 77 -6.18 25.19 -7.57
CA TYR A 77 -6.81 23.88 -7.64
C TYR A 77 -7.47 23.69 -9.00
N VAL A 78 -7.05 22.63 -9.68
CA VAL A 78 -7.75 22.11 -10.86
C VAL A 78 -8.42 20.82 -10.40
N THR A 79 -9.75 20.85 -10.35
CA THR A 79 -10.56 19.71 -9.91
C THR A 79 -11.21 19.04 -11.10
N GLY A 80 -11.30 17.71 -11.06
CA GLY A 80 -12.04 16.91 -12.04
C GLY A 80 -12.68 15.75 -11.31
N ASP A 81 -13.87 15.35 -11.76
CA ASP A 81 -14.59 14.20 -11.23
C ASP A 81 -14.41 13.01 -12.18
N VAL A 82 -14.27 11.81 -11.62
CA VAL A 82 -14.17 10.56 -12.36
C VAL A 82 -15.50 9.84 -12.23
N ALA A 83 -16.21 9.65 -13.35
CA ALA A 83 -17.53 9.04 -13.39
C ALA A 83 -17.65 8.05 -14.54
N GLY A 84 -18.50 7.03 -14.37
CA GLY A 84 -18.75 6.00 -15.38
C GLY A 84 -17.82 4.79 -15.24
N GLU A 85 -17.21 4.34 -16.33
CA GLU A 85 -16.42 3.09 -16.36
C GLU A 85 -15.08 3.17 -15.59
N ILE A 86 -14.55 4.38 -15.39
CA ILE A 86 -13.29 4.61 -14.65
C ILE A 86 -13.64 5.28 -13.32
N GLU A 87 -13.98 4.48 -12.32
CA GLU A 87 -14.25 4.98 -10.96
C GLU A 87 -12.98 5.10 -10.12
N SER A 88 -11.93 4.32 -10.44
CA SER A 88 -10.67 4.39 -9.69
C SER A 88 -9.81 5.56 -10.16
N PRO A 89 -9.40 6.48 -9.26
CA PRO A 89 -8.51 7.60 -9.58
C PRO A 89 -7.17 7.16 -10.18
N VAL A 90 -6.73 5.93 -9.89
CA VAL A 90 -5.45 5.36 -10.35
C VAL A 90 -5.37 5.38 -11.88
N TYR A 91 -6.40 4.88 -12.57
CA TYR A 91 -6.37 4.76 -14.03
C TYR A 91 -6.49 6.12 -14.71
N ALA A 92 -7.37 6.98 -14.19
CA ALA A 92 -7.54 8.35 -14.70
C ALA A 92 -6.26 9.17 -14.57
N ILE A 93 -5.56 9.07 -13.43
CA ILE A 93 -4.30 9.77 -13.21
C ILE A 93 -3.18 9.18 -14.05
N LEU A 94 -3.13 7.85 -14.25
CA LEU A 94 -2.14 7.23 -15.13
C LEU A 94 -2.31 7.70 -16.58
N ASP A 95 -3.54 7.76 -17.09
CA ASP A 95 -3.84 8.28 -18.43
C ASP A 95 -3.53 9.77 -18.55
N MET A 96 -3.93 10.56 -17.54
CA MET A 96 -3.64 11.99 -17.51
C MET A 96 -2.13 12.26 -17.44
N ASN A 97 -1.38 11.46 -16.68
CA ASN A 97 0.07 11.56 -16.62
C ASN A 97 0.71 11.39 -18.00
N ARG A 98 0.25 10.41 -18.79
CA ARG A 98 0.73 10.22 -20.18
C ARG A 98 0.41 11.42 -21.07
N LYS A 99 -0.77 12.01 -20.92
CA LYS A 99 -1.17 13.22 -21.67
C LYS A 99 -0.33 14.44 -21.26
N LEU A 100 -0.07 14.59 -19.97
CA LEU A 100 0.77 15.66 -19.42
C LEU A 100 2.24 15.53 -19.83
N ASP A 101 2.73 14.31 -20.04
CA ASP A 101 4.10 14.07 -20.55
C ASP A 101 4.33 14.72 -21.92
N ALA A 102 3.28 14.80 -22.75
CA ALA A 102 3.32 15.43 -24.06
C ALA A 102 3.23 16.97 -24.01
N VAL A 103 2.87 17.55 -22.86
CA VAL A 103 2.73 19.00 -22.71
C VAL A 103 4.07 19.61 -22.26
N ARG A 104 4.42 20.73 -22.89
CA ARG A 104 5.56 21.57 -22.52
C ARG A 104 5.09 22.99 -22.32
N ILE A 105 5.49 23.59 -21.21
CA ILE A 105 5.18 25.00 -20.89
C ILE A 105 6.51 25.73 -20.80
N ALA A 106 6.69 26.76 -21.63
CA ALA A 106 7.95 27.50 -21.75
C ALA A 106 9.19 26.60 -21.98
N GLY A 107 9.01 25.47 -22.66
CA GLY A 107 10.08 24.50 -22.95
C GLY A 107 10.42 23.55 -21.79
N ALA A 108 9.84 23.72 -20.61
CA ALA A 108 10.03 22.85 -19.45
C ALA A 108 8.92 21.79 -19.32
N GLU A 109 9.27 20.65 -18.74
CA GLU A 109 8.31 19.66 -18.28
C GLU A 109 7.64 20.12 -16.98
N ILE A 110 6.44 19.62 -16.71
CA ILE A 110 5.75 19.89 -15.44
C ILE A 110 6.26 18.87 -14.42
N ALA A 111 6.97 19.34 -13.39
CA ALA A 111 7.39 18.49 -12.28
C ALA A 111 6.14 17.99 -11.53
N ARG A 112 5.98 16.66 -11.41
CA ARG A 112 4.79 16.06 -10.80
C ARG A 112 5.11 15.43 -9.46
N TYR A 113 4.32 15.79 -8.48
CA TYR A 113 4.39 15.26 -7.13
C TYR A 113 3.07 14.57 -6.78
N ASN A 114 3.15 13.58 -5.89
CA ASN A 114 1.98 12.85 -5.42
C ASN A 114 1.79 13.07 -3.92
N ALA A 115 2.56 12.40 -3.07
CA ALA A 115 2.45 12.53 -1.62
C ALA A 115 3.20 13.74 -1.04
N VAL A 116 4.19 14.28 -1.77
CA VAL A 116 5.08 15.36 -1.31
C VAL A 116 4.73 16.66 -2.01
N GLN A 117 5.01 17.81 -1.39
CA GLN A 117 4.88 19.11 -2.05
C GLN A 117 6.20 19.50 -2.74
N PRO A 118 6.15 20.31 -3.79
CA PRO A 118 7.36 20.88 -4.38
C PRO A 118 8.11 21.68 -3.32
N ASP A 119 9.43 21.49 -3.20
CA ASP A 119 10.23 22.21 -2.20
C ASP A 119 10.32 23.70 -2.56
N ARG A 120 10.40 23.97 -3.86
CA ARG A 120 10.54 25.29 -4.46
C ARG A 120 9.21 25.79 -5.01
N LEU A 121 9.00 27.12 -4.98
CA LEU A 121 7.77 27.76 -5.50
C LEU A 121 8.01 28.47 -6.85
N ASP A 122 9.26 28.55 -7.27
CA ASP A 122 9.68 29.13 -8.55
C ASP A 122 9.76 28.10 -9.68
N GLU A 123 9.49 26.83 -9.38
CA GLU A 123 9.38 25.76 -10.37
C GLU A 123 7.94 25.55 -10.83
N LEU A 124 7.77 25.21 -12.10
CA LEU A 124 6.48 24.79 -12.63
C LEU A 124 6.20 23.35 -12.17
N ALA A 125 5.44 23.25 -11.08
CA ALA A 125 5.11 21.96 -10.49
C ALA A 125 3.60 21.76 -10.31
N MET A 126 3.20 20.50 -10.41
CA MET A 126 1.86 20.02 -10.14
C MET A 126 1.91 18.96 -9.05
N LYS A 127 0.98 19.03 -8.09
CA LYS A 127 0.78 17.97 -7.11
C LYS A 127 -0.58 17.31 -7.34
N TRP A 128 -0.61 15.99 -7.50
CA TRP A 128 -1.85 15.23 -7.41
C TRP A 128 -2.32 15.17 -5.95
N ASP A 129 -3.54 15.62 -5.71
CA ASP A 129 -4.13 15.79 -4.37
C ASP A 129 -5.48 15.05 -4.28
N GLY A 130 -6.16 15.13 -3.14
CA GLY A 130 -7.46 14.49 -2.93
C GLY A 130 -7.36 12.98 -2.71
N GLU A 131 -8.30 12.21 -3.24
CA GLU A 131 -8.40 10.76 -3.02
C GLU A 131 -7.18 9.98 -3.50
N TRP A 132 -6.48 10.48 -4.52
CA TRP A 132 -5.24 9.87 -4.99
C TRP A 132 -4.11 9.94 -3.96
N GLN A 133 -3.96 11.07 -3.27
CA GLN A 133 -2.97 11.18 -2.20
C GLN A 133 -3.28 10.15 -1.11
N VAL A 134 -4.54 10.06 -0.69
CA VAL A 134 -5.00 9.08 0.30
C VAL A 134 -4.74 7.66 -0.19
N THR A 135 -5.01 7.36 -1.48
CA THR A 135 -4.77 6.05 -2.08
C THR A 135 -3.29 5.67 -2.02
N ILE A 136 -2.38 6.54 -2.46
CA ILE A 136 -0.93 6.25 -2.41
C ILE A 136 -0.45 6.07 -0.97
N GLU A 137 -0.87 6.96 -0.05
CA GLU A 137 -0.45 6.88 1.36
C GLU A 137 -0.91 5.58 1.99
N VAL A 138 -2.19 5.22 1.84
CA VAL A 138 -2.75 3.99 2.40
C VAL A 138 -2.10 2.75 1.79
N PHE A 139 -1.89 2.70 0.46
CA PHE A 139 -1.23 1.57 -0.19
C PHE A 139 0.23 1.42 0.23
N ARG A 140 0.96 2.54 0.34
CA ARG A 140 2.35 2.55 0.83
C ARG A 140 2.40 2.03 2.26
N ASP A 141 1.56 2.55 3.13
CA ASP A 141 1.58 2.22 4.56
C ASP A 141 1.14 0.77 4.79
N LEU A 142 0.12 0.28 4.07
CA LEU A 142 -0.26 -1.15 4.06
C LEU A 142 0.83 -2.04 3.47
N GLY A 143 1.53 -1.60 2.42
CA GLY A 143 2.64 -2.34 1.82
C GLY A 143 3.82 -2.47 2.79
N LEU A 144 4.17 -1.40 3.49
CA LEU A 144 5.17 -1.40 4.55
C LEU A 144 4.75 -2.28 5.73
N ALA A 145 3.48 -2.20 6.14
CA ALA A 145 2.93 -3.07 7.17
C ALA A 145 2.99 -4.55 6.76
N PHE A 146 2.67 -4.87 5.50
CA PHE A 146 2.78 -6.23 4.98
C PHE A 146 4.22 -6.74 4.99
N ALA A 147 5.19 -5.93 4.59
CA ALA A 147 6.61 -6.27 4.70
C ALA A 147 7.04 -6.53 6.16
N GLY A 148 6.55 -5.70 7.10
CA GLY A 148 6.76 -5.90 8.53
C GLY A 148 6.16 -7.22 9.04
N VAL A 149 4.94 -7.57 8.62
CA VAL A 149 4.29 -8.84 8.95
C VAL A 149 5.07 -10.03 8.39
N LEU A 150 5.55 -9.96 7.16
CA LEU A 150 6.38 -11.02 6.58
C LEU A 150 7.67 -11.24 7.38
N LEU A 151 8.34 -10.16 7.80
CA LEU A 151 9.53 -10.25 8.62
C LEU A 151 9.23 -10.85 10.00
N LEU A 152 8.13 -10.44 10.63
CA LEU A 152 7.68 -10.98 11.92
C LEU A 152 7.36 -12.48 11.83
N ILE A 153 6.63 -12.89 10.80
CA ILE A 153 6.34 -14.30 10.52
C ILE A 153 7.63 -15.07 10.31
N TYR A 154 8.55 -14.54 9.49
CA TYR A 154 9.85 -15.18 9.26
C TYR A 154 10.60 -15.42 10.57
N ALA A 155 10.74 -14.39 11.42
CA ALA A 155 11.42 -14.50 12.70
C ALA A 155 10.76 -15.52 13.63
N LEU A 156 9.42 -15.54 13.70
CA LEU A 156 8.67 -16.49 14.52
C LEU A 156 8.85 -17.93 14.04
N VAL A 157 8.82 -18.15 12.72
CA VAL A 157 8.99 -19.48 12.12
C VAL A 157 10.44 -19.95 12.22
N VAL A 158 11.44 -19.06 12.11
CA VAL A 158 12.84 -19.37 12.42
C VAL A 158 12.96 -19.82 13.88
N GLY A 159 12.35 -19.11 14.82
CA GLY A 159 12.34 -19.47 16.24
C GLY A 159 11.64 -20.80 16.52
N TRP A 160 10.58 -21.14 15.78
CA TRP A 160 9.87 -22.41 15.93
C TRP A 160 10.66 -23.61 15.39
N PHE A 161 11.14 -23.52 14.14
CA PHE A 161 11.80 -24.62 13.44
C PHE A 161 13.32 -24.66 13.65
N GLN A 162 13.90 -23.68 14.34
CA GLN A 162 15.35 -23.55 14.57
C GLN A 162 16.17 -23.66 13.27
N SER A 163 15.63 -23.16 12.16
CA SER A 163 16.22 -23.23 10.83
C SER A 163 15.92 -21.96 10.04
N PHE A 164 16.90 -21.47 9.28
CA PHE A 164 16.73 -20.29 8.42
C PHE A 164 16.18 -20.63 7.02
N ARG A 165 16.27 -21.90 6.59
CA ARG A 165 15.84 -22.31 5.25
C ARG A 165 14.38 -22.78 5.21
N VAL A 166 13.95 -23.51 6.26
CA VAL A 166 12.58 -24.01 6.38
C VAL A 166 11.51 -22.88 6.34
N PRO A 167 11.70 -21.72 7.00
CA PRO A 167 10.77 -20.61 6.90
C PRO A 167 10.55 -20.09 5.47
N LEU A 168 11.60 -20.09 4.64
CA LEU A 168 11.48 -19.67 3.23
C LEU A 168 10.53 -20.59 2.45
N VAL A 169 10.57 -21.90 2.72
CA VAL A 169 9.64 -22.88 2.13
C VAL A 169 8.20 -22.64 2.60
N ILE A 170 8.02 -22.35 3.89
CA ILE A 170 6.71 -22.08 4.48
C ILE A 170 6.07 -20.81 3.92
N MET A 171 6.89 -19.78 3.66
CA MET A 171 6.44 -18.48 3.15
C MET A 171 6.37 -18.42 1.62
N ALA A 172 6.97 -19.37 0.90
CA ALA A 172 7.00 -19.40 -0.56
C ALA A 172 5.61 -19.27 -1.22
N PRO A 173 4.51 -19.85 -0.69
CA PRO A 173 3.19 -19.70 -1.31
C PRO A 173 2.59 -18.29 -1.21
N ILE A 174 3.09 -17.41 -0.34
CA ILE A 174 2.54 -16.06 -0.14
C ILE A 174 2.55 -15.24 -1.44
N PRO A 175 3.67 -15.06 -2.16
CA PRO A 175 3.64 -14.36 -3.45
C PRO A 175 2.79 -15.07 -4.50
N LEU A 176 2.67 -16.41 -4.44
CA LEU A 176 1.79 -17.15 -5.36
C LEU A 176 0.30 -16.84 -5.14
N THR A 177 -0.10 -16.29 -3.99
CA THR A 177 -1.49 -15.84 -3.78
C THR A 177 -1.93 -14.78 -4.77
N LEU A 178 -1.00 -13.95 -5.27
CA LEU A 178 -1.28 -12.93 -6.27
C LEU A 178 -1.82 -13.53 -7.57
N ILE A 179 -1.42 -14.77 -7.89
CA ILE A 179 -1.92 -15.54 -9.04
C ILE A 179 -3.42 -15.84 -8.89
N GLY A 180 -3.94 -15.92 -7.66
CA GLY A 180 -5.38 -16.02 -7.41
C GLY A 180 -6.07 -14.66 -7.32
N ILE A 181 -5.49 -13.74 -6.53
CA ILE A 181 -6.12 -12.46 -6.18
C ILE A 181 -6.29 -11.56 -7.39
N LEU A 182 -5.25 -11.36 -8.21
CA LEU A 182 -5.29 -10.40 -9.32
C LEU A 182 -6.27 -10.85 -10.42
N PRO A 183 -6.25 -12.11 -10.90
CA PRO A 183 -7.27 -12.58 -11.83
C PRO A 183 -8.67 -12.61 -11.21
N GLY A 184 -8.79 -12.88 -9.90
CA GLY A 184 -10.07 -12.82 -9.20
C GLY A 184 -10.73 -11.44 -9.27
N HIS A 185 -9.95 -10.37 -9.09
CA HIS A 185 -10.43 -8.99 -9.27
C HIS A 185 -10.80 -8.71 -10.72
N ALA A 186 -9.95 -9.13 -11.66
CA ALA A 186 -10.21 -8.93 -13.08
C ALA A 186 -11.51 -9.63 -13.56
N ILE A 187 -11.77 -10.86 -13.11
CA ILE A 187 -12.95 -11.64 -13.49
C ILE A 187 -14.23 -11.11 -12.82
N SER A 188 -14.13 -10.65 -11.57
CA SER A 188 -15.29 -10.10 -10.84
C SER A 188 -15.62 -8.65 -11.23
N GLY A 189 -14.74 -7.97 -11.96
CA GLY A 189 -14.87 -6.54 -12.25
C GLY A 189 -14.68 -5.64 -11.03
N ALA A 190 -14.23 -6.19 -9.90
CA ALA A 190 -13.99 -5.42 -8.69
C ALA A 190 -12.61 -4.74 -8.73
N PHE A 191 -12.56 -3.48 -8.33
CA PHE A 191 -11.30 -2.75 -8.23
C PHE A 191 -10.42 -3.29 -7.10
N PHE A 192 -9.11 -3.32 -7.32
CA PHE A 192 -8.15 -3.64 -6.27
C PHE A 192 -7.98 -2.42 -5.35
N THR A 193 -8.51 -2.53 -4.14
CA THR A 193 -8.59 -1.43 -3.14
C THR A 193 -7.72 -1.69 -1.91
N ALA A 194 -7.66 -0.73 -0.99
CA ALA A 194 -7.04 -0.91 0.32
C ALA A 194 -7.63 -2.09 1.11
N THR A 195 -8.94 -2.32 1.03
CA THR A 195 -9.59 -3.47 1.68
C THR A 195 -9.15 -4.80 1.05
N SER A 196 -8.83 -4.80 -0.24
CA SER A 196 -8.24 -5.95 -0.96
C SER A 196 -6.83 -6.29 -0.43
N MET A 197 -6.00 -5.27 -0.14
CA MET A 197 -4.70 -5.48 0.50
C MET A 197 -4.83 -6.08 1.90
N ILE A 198 -5.80 -5.62 2.69
CA ILE A 198 -6.08 -6.22 4.02
C ILE A 198 -6.42 -7.71 3.85
N GLY A 199 -7.23 -8.06 2.84
CA GLY A 199 -7.54 -9.45 2.50
C GLY A 199 -6.31 -10.28 2.15
N MET A 200 -5.39 -9.72 1.36
CA MET A 200 -4.12 -10.35 1.03
C MET A 200 -3.27 -10.61 2.28
N ILE A 201 -3.17 -9.65 3.20
CA ILE A 201 -2.42 -9.78 4.45
C ILE A 201 -3.04 -10.90 5.32
N ALA A 202 -4.36 -10.91 5.47
CA ALA A 202 -5.07 -11.95 6.21
C ALA A 202 -4.86 -13.33 5.59
N LEU A 203 -4.94 -13.43 4.27
CA LEU A 203 -4.72 -14.67 3.53
C LEU A 203 -3.29 -15.19 3.68
N ALA A 204 -2.28 -14.31 3.67
CA ALA A 204 -0.90 -14.69 3.90
C ALA A 204 -0.74 -15.39 5.26
N GLY A 205 -1.39 -14.88 6.32
CA GLY A 205 -1.39 -15.52 7.64
C GLY A 205 -2.05 -16.90 7.66
N ILE A 206 -3.20 -17.05 6.99
CA ILE A 206 -3.92 -18.34 6.86
C ILE A 206 -3.03 -19.37 6.16
N ILE A 207 -2.39 -18.97 5.06
CA ILE A 207 -1.51 -19.83 4.28
C ILE A 207 -0.29 -20.25 5.07
N VAL A 208 0.37 -19.30 5.74
CA VAL A 208 1.52 -19.60 6.59
C VAL A 208 1.16 -20.62 7.67
N ARG A 209 0.00 -20.47 8.34
CA ARG A 209 -0.48 -21.46 9.31
C ARG A 209 -0.62 -22.85 8.70
N ASN A 210 -1.19 -22.93 7.50
CA ASN A 210 -1.37 -24.20 6.80
C ASN A 210 -0.02 -24.83 6.38
N SER A 211 0.91 -24.02 5.88
CA SER A 211 2.27 -24.42 5.52
C SER A 211 3.09 -24.88 6.73
N ILE A 212 3.03 -24.18 7.86
CA ILE A 212 3.69 -24.55 9.13
C ILE A 212 3.25 -25.95 9.53
N LEU A 213 1.94 -26.19 9.58
CA LEU A 213 1.42 -27.48 10.01
C LEU A 213 1.78 -28.60 9.03
N LEU A 214 1.82 -28.33 7.73
CA LEU A 214 2.23 -29.33 6.74
C LEU A 214 3.69 -29.73 6.94
N VAL A 215 4.60 -28.75 7.05
CA VAL A 215 6.03 -28.99 7.27
C VAL A 215 6.32 -29.65 8.61
N ASP A 216 5.60 -29.26 9.66
CA ASP A 216 5.70 -29.86 11.00
C ASP A 216 5.34 -31.35 10.99
N PHE A 217 4.23 -31.72 10.33
CA PHE A 217 3.86 -33.13 10.15
C PHE A 217 4.90 -33.92 9.34
N ILE A 218 5.52 -33.30 8.33
CA ILE A 218 6.60 -33.94 7.56
C ILE A 218 7.82 -34.22 8.47
N GLN A 219 8.24 -33.26 9.28
CA GLN A 219 9.37 -33.43 10.21
C GLN A 219 9.05 -34.46 11.29
N LEU A 220 7.83 -34.47 11.81
CA LEU A 220 7.39 -35.44 12.80
C LEU A 220 7.37 -36.87 12.23
N ALA A 221 6.93 -37.06 10.99
CA ALA A 221 6.96 -38.36 10.32
C ALA A 221 8.42 -38.83 10.08
N GLN A 222 9.32 -37.93 9.66
CA GLN A 222 10.74 -38.25 9.54
C GLN A 222 11.40 -38.59 10.89
N ALA A 223 11.06 -37.88 11.96
CA ALA A 223 11.55 -38.16 13.31
C ALA A 223 11.10 -39.54 13.82
N ARG A 224 9.99 -40.08 13.29
CA ARG A 224 9.52 -41.45 13.53
C ARG A 224 10.20 -42.50 12.62
N GLY A 225 11.21 -42.10 11.86
CA GLY A 225 12.00 -42.98 10.99
C GLY A 225 11.35 -43.28 9.63
N ARG A 226 10.29 -42.56 9.23
CA ARG A 226 9.71 -42.72 7.89
C ARG A 226 10.66 -42.16 6.82
N PRO A 227 10.82 -42.83 5.66
CA PRO A 227 11.49 -42.25 4.52
C PRO A 227 10.87 -40.89 4.15
N LEU A 228 11.69 -39.96 3.66
CA LEU A 228 11.23 -38.60 3.29
C LEU A 228 10.00 -38.65 2.36
N ALA A 229 9.89 -39.65 1.48
CA ALA A 229 8.86 -39.70 0.43
C ALA A 229 7.51 -40.00 1.07
N ASP A 230 7.51 -41.03 1.89
CA ASP A 230 6.34 -41.47 2.63
C ASP A 230 5.91 -40.42 3.64
N ALA A 231 6.86 -39.74 4.30
CA ALA A 231 6.59 -38.65 5.22
C ALA A 231 5.87 -37.47 4.54
N VAL A 232 6.29 -37.08 3.33
CA VAL A 232 5.68 -36.00 2.55
C VAL A 232 4.26 -36.37 2.09
N ILE A 233 4.07 -37.59 1.60
CA ILE A 233 2.77 -38.09 1.13
C ILE A 233 1.79 -38.23 2.31
N GLU A 234 2.24 -38.79 3.43
CA GLU A 234 1.44 -38.97 4.64
C GLU A 234 0.97 -37.62 5.20
N ALA A 235 1.89 -36.65 5.34
CA ALA A 235 1.57 -35.32 5.82
C ALA A 235 0.54 -34.62 4.91
N GLY A 236 0.71 -34.70 3.58
CA GLY A 236 -0.26 -34.16 2.61
C GLY A 236 -1.65 -34.78 2.79
N THR A 237 -1.72 -36.11 2.90
CA THR A 237 -2.98 -36.85 3.02
C THR A 237 -3.75 -36.49 4.28
N VAL A 238 -3.06 -36.42 5.43
CA VAL A 238 -3.69 -36.09 6.72
C VAL A 238 -4.14 -34.63 6.77
N ARG A 239 -3.38 -33.73 6.16
CA ARG A 239 -3.61 -32.28 6.22
C ARG A 239 -4.60 -31.77 5.16
N PHE A 240 -4.86 -32.54 4.11
CA PHE A 240 -5.76 -32.14 3.02
C PHE A 240 -7.16 -31.76 3.53
N ARG A 241 -7.81 -32.63 4.32
CA ARG A 241 -9.18 -32.37 4.83
C ARG A 241 -9.27 -31.11 5.69
N PRO A 242 -8.42 -30.92 6.73
CA PRO A 242 -8.42 -29.69 7.52
C PRO A 242 -8.17 -28.43 6.68
N ILE A 243 -7.21 -28.46 5.75
CA ILE A 243 -6.85 -27.30 4.93
C ILE A 243 -8.00 -26.94 3.98
N ALA A 244 -8.61 -27.93 3.33
CA ALA A 244 -9.78 -27.72 2.48
C ALA A 244 -10.95 -27.10 3.25
N LEU A 245 -11.18 -27.52 4.50
CA LEU A 245 -12.21 -26.95 5.36
C LEU A 245 -11.94 -25.48 5.71
N THR A 246 -10.67 -25.10 5.95
CA THR A 246 -10.32 -23.69 6.15
C THR A 246 -10.56 -22.84 4.91
N ALA A 247 -10.24 -23.36 3.72
CA ALA A 247 -10.47 -22.65 2.47
C ALA A 247 -11.97 -22.48 2.22
N ALA A 248 -12.77 -23.53 2.44
CA ALA A 248 -14.22 -23.48 2.31
C ALA A 248 -14.84 -22.45 3.27
N ALA A 249 -14.39 -22.38 4.52
CA ALA A 249 -14.87 -21.40 5.48
C ALA A 249 -14.58 -19.95 5.04
N VAL A 250 -13.38 -19.68 4.51
CA VAL A 250 -13.02 -18.37 3.95
C VAL A 250 -13.90 -18.02 2.75
N VAL A 251 -14.16 -18.97 1.87
CA VAL A 251 -15.02 -18.77 0.70
C VAL A 251 -16.45 -18.45 1.13
N VAL A 252 -17.03 -19.22 2.04
CA VAL A 252 -18.40 -19.00 2.54
C VAL A 252 -18.52 -17.65 3.25
N GLY A 253 -17.54 -17.28 4.10
CA GLY A 253 -17.51 -15.97 4.75
C GLY A 253 -17.37 -14.82 3.75
N GLY A 254 -16.50 -14.99 2.75
CA GLY A 254 -16.31 -14.02 1.68
C GLY A 254 -17.58 -13.82 0.84
N LEU A 255 -18.34 -14.87 0.54
CA LEU A 255 -19.55 -14.76 -0.28
C LEU A 255 -20.59 -13.79 0.33
N VAL A 256 -20.68 -13.73 1.65
CA VAL A 256 -21.57 -12.78 2.35
C VAL A 256 -21.03 -11.35 2.23
N MET A 257 -19.71 -11.18 2.28
CA MET A 257 -19.04 -9.87 2.21
C MET A 257 -19.01 -9.26 0.80
N VAL A 258 -19.05 -10.08 -0.25
CA VAL A 258 -19.03 -9.60 -1.67
C VAL A 258 -20.20 -8.65 -1.97
N LEU A 259 -21.31 -8.78 -1.24
CA LEU A 259 -22.52 -7.96 -1.44
C LEU A 259 -22.37 -6.51 -0.95
N ASP A 260 -21.38 -6.23 -0.09
CA ASP A 260 -21.12 -4.89 0.44
C ASP A 260 -20.05 -4.19 -0.41
N PRO A 261 -20.35 -3.03 -1.05
CA PRO A 261 -19.38 -2.28 -1.86
C PRO A 261 -18.07 -1.93 -1.13
N ILE A 262 -18.12 -1.73 0.19
CA ILE A 262 -16.93 -1.38 0.99
C ILE A 262 -16.00 -2.59 1.16
N PHE A 263 -16.59 -3.76 1.38
CA PHE A 263 -15.85 -5.01 1.63
C PHE A 263 -15.71 -5.90 0.39
N GLN A 264 -16.24 -5.49 -0.75
CA GLN A 264 -16.22 -6.28 -1.98
C GLN A 264 -14.79 -6.68 -2.38
N GLY A 265 -13.84 -5.74 -2.39
CA GLY A 265 -12.44 -6.03 -2.71
C GLY A 265 -11.76 -6.99 -1.72
N LEU A 266 -12.01 -6.81 -0.41
CA LEU A 266 -11.57 -7.75 0.64
C LEU A 266 -12.10 -9.16 0.37
N ALA A 267 -13.38 -9.27 0.06
CA ALA A 267 -14.06 -10.54 -0.16
C ALA A 267 -13.55 -11.26 -1.41
N VAL A 268 -13.41 -10.54 -2.53
CA VAL A 268 -12.86 -11.08 -3.78
C VAL A 268 -11.42 -11.57 -3.57
N ALA A 269 -10.58 -10.79 -2.87
CA ALA A 269 -9.21 -11.20 -2.53
C ALA A 269 -9.17 -12.50 -1.73
N LEU A 270 -10.03 -12.62 -0.71
CA LEU A 270 -10.10 -13.80 0.15
C LEU A 270 -10.62 -15.02 -0.60
N ILE A 271 -11.71 -14.92 -1.36
CA ILE A 271 -12.31 -16.06 -2.08
C ILE A 271 -11.34 -16.59 -3.13
N SER A 272 -10.93 -15.74 -4.07
CA SER A 272 -10.09 -16.14 -5.20
C SER A 272 -8.70 -16.56 -4.74
N GLY A 273 -8.12 -15.81 -3.80
CA GLY A 273 -6.84 -16.12 -3.20
C GLY A 273 -6.88 -17.42 -2.41
N ALA A 274 -7.89 -17.66 -1.57
CA ALA A 274 -7.97 -18.90 -0.78
C ALA A 274 -8.09 -20.14 -1.67
N VAL A 275 -8.92 -20.11 -2.72
CA VAL A 275 -9.08 -21.26 -3.62
C VAL A 275 -7.77 -21.58 -4.33
N VAL A 276 -7.18 -20.59 -5.02
CA VAL A 276 -5.96 -20.80 -5.81
C VAL A 276 -4.76 -21.11 -4.92
N ALA A 277 -4.59 -20.35 -3.83
CA ALA A 277 -3.45 -20.54 -2.95
C ALA A 277 -3.52 -21.86 -2.18
N THR A 278 -4.70 -22.36 -1.83
CA THR A 278 -4.83 -23.68 -1.20
C THR A 278 -4.37 -24.79 -2.12
N LEU A 279 -4.79 -24.76 -3.39
CA LEU A 279 -4.34 -25.72 -4.41
C LEU A 279 -2.83 -25.64 -4.61
N LEU A 280 -2.30 -24.43 -4.76
CA LEU A 280 -0.86 -24.22 -4.93
C LEU A 280 -0.07 -24.65 -3.69
N THR A 281 -0.55 -24.36 -2.48
CA THR A 281 0.16 -24.70 -1.23
C THR A 281 0.29 -26.21 -1.05
N MET A 282 -0.77 -26.97 -1.38
CA MET A 282 -0.77 -28.44 -1.33
C MET A 282 0.26 -29.09 -2.26
N VAL A 283 0.69 -28.40 -3.32
CA VAL A 283 1.68 -28.91 -4.28
C VAL A 283 3.05 -28.32 -4.00
N VAL A 284 3.13 -27.00 -3.88
CA VAL A 284 4.38 -26.23 -3.81
C VAL A 284 5.13 -26.50 -2.51
N VAL A 285 4.45 -26.51 -1.35
CA VAL A 285 5.14 -26.68 -0.06
C VAL A 285 5.77 -28.07 0.08
N PRO A 286 5.06 -29.19 -0.19
CA PRO A 286 5.67 -30.52 -0.22
C PRO A 286 6.87 -30.63 -1.15
N LEU A 287 6.76 -30.11 -2.38
CA LEU A 287 7.81 -30.19 -3.39
C LEU A 287 9.05 -29.38 -3.00
N LEU A 288 8.86 -28.15 -2.52
CA LEU A 288 9.96 -27.30 -2.07
C LEU A 288 10.65 -27.88 -0.83
N TYR A 289 9.88 -28.43 0.11
CA TYR A 289 10.44 -29.07 1.29
C TYR A 289 11.23 -30.34 0.93
N TRP A 290 10.67 -31.18 0.03
CA TRP A 290 11.34 -32.37 -0.50
C TRP A 290 12.70 -32.03 -1.12
N GLU A 291 12.72 -31.03 -2.01
CA GLU A 291 13.95 -30.62 -2.69
C GLU A 291 14.98 -30.04 -1.71
N LEU A 292 14.54 -29.25 -0.73
CA LEU A 292 15.41 -28.72 0.32
C LEU A 292 16.04 -29.85 1.15
N ALA A 293 15.22 -30.78 1.66
CA ALA A 293 15.68 -31.89 2.50
C ALA A 293 16.59 -32.87 1.73
N ARG A 294 16.29 -33.12 0.44
CA ARG A 294 17.14 -33.94 -0.43
C ARG A 294 18.52 -33.31 -0.62
N ARG A 295 18.61 -31.99 -0.82
CA ARG A 295 19.88 -31.26 -0.97
C ARG A 295 20.72 -31.30 0.31
N ASP A 296 20.11 -31.13 1.48
CA ASP A 296 20.82 -31.20 2.75
C ASP A 296 21.38 -32.61 3.01
N THR A 297 20.65 -33.65 2.60
CA THR A 297 21.11 -35.04 2.69
C THR A 297 22.28 -35.31 1.73
N ASN A 298 22.19 -34.88 0.47
CA ASN A 298 23.25 -35.05 -0.54
C ASN A 298 24.52 -34.23 -0.22
N GLY A 299 24.37 -33.03 0.36
CA GLY A 299 25.50 -32.21 0.81
C GLY A 299 26.33 -32.88 1.92
N ASN A 300 25.68 -33.59 2.84
CA ASN A 300 26.35 -34.35 3.89
C ASN A 300 27.10 -35.58 3.35
N TYR A 301 26.63 -36.23 2.27
CA TYR A 301 27.34 -37.32 1.64
C TYR A 301 28.62 -36.87 0.91
N ILE A 302 28.58 -35.72 0.20
CA ILE A 302 29.75 -35.17 -0.50
C ILE A 302 30.81 -34.66 0.50
N GLY A 303 30.39 -34.05 1.62
CA GLY A 303 31.31 -33.64 2.69
C GLY A 303 32.02 -34.81 3.38
N ARG A 304 31.32 -35.93 3.56
CA ARG A 304 31.87 -37.13 4.19
C ARG A 304 32.81 -37.91 3.27
N GLN A 305 32.58 -37.89 1.95
CA GLN A 305 33.47 -38.50 0.97
C GLN A 305 34.77 -37.69 0.78
N LYS A 306 34.71 -36.35 0.85
CA LYS A 306 35.94 -35.51 0.86
C LYS A 306 36.79 -35.70 2.12
N ASN A 307 36.17 -35.87 3.28
CA ASN A 307 36.91 -36.13 4.53
C ASN A 307 37.33 -37.60 4.70
N GLY A 308 36.75 -38.53 3.93
CA GLY A 308 37.06 -39.97 3.98
C GLY A 308 38.14 -40.44 2.99
N VAL A 309 38.61 -39.57 2.08
CA VAL A 309 39.61 -39.91 1.04
C VAL A 309 40.98 -39.28 1.31
N GLY A 310 41.13 -38.46 2.37
CA GLY A 310 42.38 -37.79 2.72
C GLY A 310 43.11 -38.32 3.96
N GLY A 311 42.64 -39.40 4.59
CA GLY A 311 43.13 -39.79 5.93
C GLY A 311 43.38 -41.28 6.16
N SER A 312 43.23 -42.16 5.16
CA SER A 312 43.43 -43.61 5.34
C SER A 312 44.75 -44.15 4.79
N ASP A 313 45.48 -43.38 3.98
CA ASP A 313 46.73 -43.88 3.38
C ASP A 313 47.99 -43.48 4.18
N GLU A 314 47.92 -42.46 5.03
CA GLU A 314 49.08 -41.98 5.80
C GLU A 314 49.28 -42.77 7.11
N THR A 315 48.21 -43.34 7.68
CA THR A 315 48.28 -44.08 8.96
C THR A 315 48.62 -45.57 8.80
N ALA A 316 48.36 -46.16 7.62
CA ALA A 316 48.69 -47.55 7.34
C ALA A 316 50.19 -47.74 6.99
N ALA A 317 50.81 -46.74 6.36
CA ALA A 317 52.24 -46.77 6.04
C ALA A 317 53.13 -46.62 7.29
N ASP A 318 52.75 -45.78 8.25
CA ASP A 318 53.53 -45.55 9.48
C ASP A 318 53.46 -46.74 10.47
N HIS A 319 52.35 -47.49 10.46
CA HIS A 319 52.20 -48.68 11.31
C HIS A 319 52.98 -49.91 10.79
N LEU A 320 53.16 -50.05 9.48
CA LEU A 320 53.95 -51.15 8.90
C LEU A 320 55.46 -50.91 9.05
N GLN A 321 55.91 -49.65 9.06
CA GLN A 321 57.32 -49.32 9.23
C GLN A 321 57.81 -49.51 10.69
N ARG A 322 56.93 -49.39 11.69
CA ARG A 322 57.27 -49.63 13.11
C ARG A 322 57.39 -51.12 13.50
N ILE A 323 56.81 -52.03 12.71
CA ILE A 323 56.86 -53.48 12.98
C ILE A 323 58.16 -54.09 12.42
N GLU A 324 58.70 -53.58 11.30
CA GLU A 324 59.99 -54.04 10.77
C GLU A 324 61.19 -53.59 11.63
N LEU A 325 61.10 -52.42 12.28
CA LEU A 325 62.18 -51.91 13.14
C LEU A 325 62.27 -52.59 14.52
N THR A 326 61.21 -53.27 14.98
CA THR A 326 61.21 -53.99 16.28
C THR A 326 61.56 -55.47 16.17
N THR A 327 61.54 -56.05 14.97
CA THR A 327 61.83 -57.49 14.77
C THR A 327 63.30 -57.75 14.35
N GLY A 328 64.05 -56.71 13.96
CA GLY A 328 65.46 -56.82 13.54
C GLY A 328 66.52 -56.67 14.63
N ALA A 329 66.15 -56.46 15.90
CA ALA A 329 67.09 -56.17 17.00
C ALA A 329 67.15 -57.26 18.10
N ALA A 330 66.72 -58.49 17.81
CA ALA A 330 66.72 -59.61 18.76
C ALA A 330 67.47 -60.86 18.30
N THR A 331 68.43 -60.75 17.37
CA THR A 331 69.42 -61.80 17.08
C THR A 331 70.75 -61.19 16.63
N ALA A 332 71.60 -60.83 17.59
CA ALA A 332 73.07 -60.84 17.54
C ALA A 332 73.62 -60.53 18.94
#